data_AF-A0AAD8ZEJ4-F1
#
_entry.id   AF-A0AAD8ZEJ4-F1
#
_cell.length_a   1.000
_cell.length_b   1.000
_cell.length_c   1.000
_cell.angle_alpha   90.00
_cell.angle_beta   90.00
_cell.angle_gamma   90.00
#
_symmetry.space_group_name_H-M   'P 1'
#
loop_
_entity.id
_entity.type
_entity.pdbx_description
1 polymer ?
#
loop_
_entity_poly.entity_id
_entity_poly.type
_entity_poly.pdbx_seq_one_letter_code
_entity_poly.pdbx_strand_id
1 'polypeptide(L)'
;MNLLCPLSSRPAKSSPPAPWLTETLHYHRRELRTAERRWRKSRVDSDLNSYKSLLSKFSLEVTSAKSSYYREKFESSSSDPHKLFTIFSSLLNPPPPSSSLTPEDFITFFEEKVAAVRQTFSSVPSPPANVHSPTSNSLTSFSPLSSDEILQLLTSSNPTTCPLDPIPFALFQTIARDLLPFISVIINNSLSSGYMPTAFNTARVVPILKKATLDSSSVTNYRLVSLLFPLKSP
;
A
#
# COMPACT_ATOMS: atom_id res chain seq x y z
N MET A 1 4.92 28.03 -11.03
CA MET A 1 4.57 26.65 -10.59
C MET A 1 5.73 25.66 -10.72
N ASN A 2 6.52 25.64 -11.81
CA ASN A 2 7.70 24.77 -11.95
C ASN A 2 8.93 25.14 -11.07
N LEU A 3 8.90 26.27 -10.36
CA LEU A 3 9.96 26.64 -9.40
C LEU A 3 9.75 26.05 -7.98
N LEU A 4 8.56 25.51 -7.69
CA LEU A 4 8.21 25.02 -6.34
C LEU A 4 8.14 23.50 -6.24
N CYS A 5 8.08 22.77 -7.36
CA CYS A 5 8.09 21.30 -7.37
C CYS A 5 8.67 20.75 -8.69
N PRO A 6 9.94 20.30 -8.70
CA PRO A 6 10.58 19.79 -9.91
C PRO A 6 10.03 18.41 -10.31
N LEU A 7 9.92 18.19 -11.63
CA LEU A 7 9.56 16.89 -12.20
C LEU A 7 10.60 15.82 -11.83
N SER A 8 10.20 14.85 -11.01
CA SER A 8 11.00 13.66 -10.70
C SER A 8 10.47 12.47 -11.51
N SER A 9 11.31 11.93 -12.39
CA SER A 9 11.09 10.60 -12.96
C SER A 9 11.49 9.56 -11.92
N ARG A 10 10.61 8.60 -11.65
CA ARG A 10 10.96 7.44 -10.82
C ARG A 10 11.41 6.31 -11.76
N PRO A 11 12.57 5.68 -11.52
CA PRO A 11 12.94 4.49 -12.28
C PRO A 11 11.88 3.41 -12.07
N ALA A 12 11.59 2.64 -13.12
CA ALA A 12 10.77 1.44 -13.02
C ALA A 12 11.32 0.57 -11.89
N LYS A 13 10.44 0.02 -11.03
CA LYS A 13 10.85 -0.86 -9.93
C LYS A 13 11.65 -2.02 -10.51
N SER A 14 12.97 -1.98 -10.41
CA SER A 14 13.80 -3.16 -10.64
C SER A 14 13.41 -4.17 -9.56
N SER A 15 13.13 -5.42 -9.95
CA SER A 15 13.18 -6.52 -8.98
C SER A 15 14.45 -6.34 -8.16
N PRO A 16 14.39 -6.49 -6.82
CA PRO A 16 15.60 -6.51 -6.02
C PRO A 16 16.59 -7.45 -6.71
N PRO A 17 17.82 -7.00 -7.02
CA PRO A 17 18.80 -7.86 -7.68
C PRO A 17 18.95 -9.08 -6.78
N ALA A 18 18.86 -10.30 -7.35
CA ALA A 18 19.05 -11.52 -6.60
C ALA A 18 20.52 -11.57 -6.15
N PRO A 19 20.86 -11.21 -4.90
CA PRO A 19 22.24 -10.96 -4.51
C PRO A 19 23.08 -12.25 -4.43
N TRP A 20 22.42 -13.41 -4.35
CA TRP A 20 23.06 -14.72 -4.45
C TRP A 20 23.37 -15.15 -5.89
N LEU A 21 22.99 -14.36 -6.90
CA LEU A 21 23.25 -14.64 -8.32
C LEU A 21 24.58 -14.00 -8.73
N THR A 22 25.68 -14.70 -8.46
CA THR A 22 27.05 -14.26 -8.75
C THR A 22 27.37 -14.30 -10.25
N GLU A 23 28.43 -13.61 -10.69
CA GLU A 23 28.90 -13.68 -12.09
C GLU A 23 29.23 -15.11 -12.53
N THR A 24 29.71 -15.95 -11.61
CA THR A 24 29.94 -17.38 -11.85
C THR A 24 28.65 -18.13 -12.19
N LEU A 25 27.55 -17.87 -11.47
CA LEU A 25 26.25 -18.45 -11.80
C LEU A 25 25.68 -17.89 -13.11
N HIS A 26 25.94 -16.62 -13.42
CA HIS A 26 25.60 -16.06 -14.73
C HIS A 26 26.35 -16.78 -15.86
N TYR A 27 27.64 -17.08 -15.68
CA TYR A 27 28.43 -17.86 -16.62
C TYR A 27 27.87 -19.28 -16.82
N HIS A 28 27.64 -20.03 -15.73
CA HIS A 28 27.08 -21.38 -15.83
C HIS A 28 25.68 -21.39 -16.47
N ARG A 29 24.86 -20.34 -16.23
CA ARG A 29 23.57 -20.18 -16.91
C ARG A 29 23.73 -20.00 -18.42
N ARG A 30 24.75 -19.25 -18.87
CA ARG A 30 25.06 -19.09 -20.30
C ARG A 30 25.49 -20.41 -20.94
N GLU A 31 26.32 -21.20 -20.25
CA GLU A 31 26.73 -22.52 -20.70
C GLU A 31 25.53 -23.48 -20.81
N LEU A 32 24.68 -23.53 -19.78
CA LEU A 32 23.46 -24.32 -19.76
C LEU A 32 22.56 -24.00 -20.95
N ARG A 33 22.31 -22.71 -21.22
CA ARG A 33 21.51 -22.26 -22.38
C ARG A 33 22.15 -22.61 -23.72
N THR A 34 23.49 -22.67 -23.77
CA THR A 34 24.22 -23.03 -24.97
C THR A 34 24.11 -24.53 -25.25
N ALA A 35 24.25 -25.38 -24.22
CA ALA A 35 23.99 -26.81 -24.32
C ALA A 35 22.53 -27.12 -24.68
N GLU A 36 21.58 -26.40 -24.07
CA GLU A 36 20.14 -26.52 -24.38
C GLU A 36 19.85 -26.23 -25.87
N ARG A 37 20.43 -25.14 -26.40
CA ARG A 37 20.30 -24.79 -27.83
C ARG A 37 20.96 -25.81 -28.74
N ARG A 38 22.12 -26.35 -28.36
CA ARG A 38 22.82 -27.41 -29.11
C ARG A 38 21.94 -28.65 -29.23
N TRP A 39 21.44 -29.16 -28.11
CA TRP A 39 20.53 -30.31 -28.09
C TRP A 39 19.26 -30.08 -28.90
N ARG A 40 18.64 -28.89 -28.81
CA ARG A 40 17.46 -28.55 -29.63
C ARG A 40 17.72 -28.64 -31.13
N LYS A 41 18.95 -28.35 -31.57
CA LYS A 41 19.37 -28.40 -32.97
C LYS A 41 19.78 -29.81 -33.41
N SER A 42 20.58 -30.53 -32.62
CA SER A 42 21.11 -31.84 -32.99
C SER A 42 20.13 -32.99 -32.76
N ARG A 43 19.30 -32.90 -31.71
CA ARG A 43 18.36 -33.95 -31.25
C ARG A 43 19.00 -35.30 -30.93
N VAL A 44 20.29 -35.33 -30.59
CA VAL A 44 21.02 -36.55 -30.21
C VAL A 44 21.05 -36.72 -28.69
N ASP A 45 21.03 -37.96 -28.21
CA ASP A 45 21.03 -38.30 -26.78
C ASP A 45 22.29 -37.88 -26.03
N SER A 46 23.45 -37.86 -26.69
CA SER A 46 24.70 -37.38 -26.08
C SER A 46 24.60 -35.90 -25.67
N ASP A 47 24.04 -35.05 -26.54
CA ASP A 47 23.80 -33.63 -26.25
C ASP A 47 22.70 -33.45 -25.19
N LEU A 48 21.67 -34.31 -25.18
CA LEU A 48 20.64 -34.31 -24.14
C LEU A 48 21.24 -34.62 -22.76
N ASN A 49 22.11 -35.64 -22.68
CA ASN A 49 22.77 -36.03 -21.44
C ASN A 49 23.72 -34.94 -20.94
N SER A 50 24.45 -34.29 -21.85
CA SER A 50 25.29 -33.13 -21.53
C SER A 50 24.46 -31.96 -20.95
N TYR A 51 23.35 -31.60 -21.60
CA TYR A 51 22.43 -30.58 -21.09
C TYR A 51 21.84 -30.95 -19.72
N LYS A 52 21.37 -32.20 -19.53
CA LYS A 52 20.82 -32.67 -18.24
C LYS A 52 21.86 -32.62 -17.12
N SER A 53 23.10 -33.01 -17.41
CA SER A 53 24.21 -32.95 -16.45
C SER A 53 24.48 -31.50 -16.02
N LEU A 54 24.59 -30.58 -16.98
CA LEU A 54 24.74 -29.15 -16.70
C LEU A 54 23.54 -28.57 -15.93
N LEU A 55 22.32 -29.00 -16.24
CA LEU A 55 21.11 -28.56 -15.54
C LEU A 55 21.13 -28.98 -14.07
N SER A 56 21.49 -30.23 -13.79
CA SER A 56 21.62 -30.76 -12.43
C SER A 56 22.69 -29.97 -11.66
N LYS A 57 23.88 -29.80 -12.26
CA LYS A 57 24.98 -29.03 -11.67
C LYS A 57 24.56 -27.59 -11.36
N PHE A 58 23.95 -26.89 -12.33
CA PHE A 58 23.48 -25.52 -12.15
C PHE A 58 22.43 -25.40 -11.05
N SER A 59 21.49 -26.35 -10.97
CA SER A 59 20.46 -26.38 -9.91
C SER A 59 21.08 -26.50 -8.51
N LEU A 60 22.09 -27.36 -8.35
CA LEU A 60 22.83 -27.53 -7.10
C LEU A 60 23.58 -26.26 -6.71
N GLU A 61 24.28 -25.63 -7.66
CA GLU A 61 25.02 -24.40 -7.41
C GLU A 61 24.11 -23.23 -7.03
N VAL A 62 22.97 -23.07 -7.70
CA VAL A 62 21.98 -22.04 -7.36
C VAL A 62 21.42 -22.27 -5.95
N THR A 63 21.10 -23.52 -5.62
CA THR A 63 20.58 -23.88 -4.29
C THR A 63 21.63 -23.62 -3.20
N SER A 64 22.88 -24.01 -3.45
CA SER A 64 24.01 -23.78 -2.55
C SER A 64 24.30 -22.30 -2.32
N ALA A 65 24.35 -21.50 -3.40
CA ALA A 65 24.60 -20.07 -3.33
C ALA A 65 23.48 -19.34 -2.56
N LYS A 66 22.21 -19.69 -2.84
CA LYS A 66 21.06 -19.12 -2.14
C LYS A 66 21.08 -19.48 -0.64
N SER A 67 21.37 -20.74 -0.32
CA SER A 67 21.50 -21.21 1.07
C SER A 67 22.60 -20.46 1.82
N SER A 68 23.79 -20.37 1.21
CA SER A 68 24.96 -19.69 1.80
C SER A 68 24.67 -18.21 2.07
N TYR A 69 24.08 -17.51 1.10
CA TYR A 69 23.71 -16.10 1.26
C TYR A 69 22.75 -15.88 2.43
N TYR A 70 21.67 -16.67 2.52
CA TYR A 70 20.72 -16.48 3.63
C TYR A 70 21.29 -16.91 4.97
N ARG A 71 22.14 -17.94 5.02
CA ARG A 71 22.87 -18.33 6.23
C ARG A 71 23.74 -17.19 6.75
N GLU A 72 24.57 -16.60 5.89
CA GLU A 72 25.43 -15.46 6.25
C GLU A 72 24.59 -14.24 6.66
N LYS A 73 23.48 -13.99 5.95
CA LYS A 73 22.55 -12.90 6.28
C LYS A 73 21.88 -13.08 7.65
N PHE A 74 21.58 -14.32 8.05
CA PHE A 74 21.08 -14.63 9.38
C PHE A 74 22.17 -14.48 10.45
N GLU A 75 23.38 -14.99 10.20
CA GLU A 75 24.52 -14.88 11.12
C GLU A 75 24.89 -13.42 11.40
N SER A 76 24.98 -12.60 10.35
CA SER A 76 25.25 -11.16 10.45
C SER A 76 24.14 -10.35 11.13
N SER A 77 22.92 -10.89 11.20
CA SER A 77 21.76 -10.26 11.87
C SER A 77 21.42 -10.91 13.21
N SER A 78 22.23 -11.85 13.71
CA SER A 78 21.93 -12.70 14.86
C SER A 78 21.71 -11.95 16.18
N SER A 79 22.32 -10.77 16.34
CA SER A 79 22.20 -9.92 17.52
C SER A 79 20.91 -9.08 17.55
N ASP A 80 20.11 -9.07 16.48
CA ASP A 80 18.92 -8.24 16.33
C ASP A 80 17.69 -9.10 15.93
N PRO A 81 16.89 -9.54 16.91
CA PRO A 81 15.70 -10.36 16.67
C PRO A 81 14.69 -9.71 15.70
N HIS A 82 14.60 -8.38 15.68
CA HIS A 82 13.68 -7.67 14.79
C HIS A 82 14.14 -7.77 13.33
N LYS A 83 15.44 -7.62 13.07
CA LYS A 83 16.01 -7.85 11.73
C LYS A 83 15.84 -9.29 11.27
N LEU A 84 16.09 -10.28 12.14
CA LEU A 84 15.86 -11.69 11.82
C LEU A 84 14.40 -11.95 11.41
N PHE A 85 13.45 -11.46 12.21
CA PHE A 85 12.03 -11.63 11.91
C PHE A 85 11.61 -10.91 10.62
N THR A 86 12.21 -9.76 10.33
CA THR A 86 12.02 -9.03 9.06
C THR A 86 12.52 -9.85 7.87
N ILE A 87 13.69 -10.48 7.97
CA ILE A 87 14.23 -11.35 6.92
C ILE A 87 13.32 -12.57 6.73
N PHE A 88 12.92 -13.22 7.82
CA PHE A 88 12.06 -14.41 7.80
C PHE A 88 10.68 -14.12 7.19
N SER A 89 10.05 -13.03 7.61
CA SER A 89 8.75 -12.60 7.06
C SER A 89 8.84 -12.26 5.57
N SER A 90 9.93 -11.67 5.09
CA SER A 90 10.14 -11.39 3.66
C SER A 90 10.30 -12.66 2.81
N LEU A 91 10.86 -13.73 3.39
CA LEU A 91 11.06 -15.02 2.72
C LEU A 91 9.75 -15.81 2.63
N LEU A 92 8.95 -15.79 3.70
CA LEU A 92 7.69 -16.53 3.78
C LEU A 92 6.52 -15.81 3.12
N ASN A 93 6.55 -14.48 3.13
CA ASN A 93 5.49 -13.65 2.57
C ASN A 93 6.07 -12.80 1.42
N PRO A 94 6.33 -13.40 0.25
CA PRO A 94 6.74 -12.63 -0.91
C PRO A 94 5.68 -11.56 -1.24
N PRO A 95 6.10 -10.41 -1.82
CA PRO A 95 5.14 -9.40 -2.22
C PRO A 95 4.08 -10.03 -3.14
N PRO A 96 2.79 -9.69 -2.96
CA PRO A 96 1.75 -10.27 -3.78
C PRO A 96 2.04 -9.98 -5.26
N PRO A 97 1.71 -10.92 -6.17
CA PRO A 97 1.85 -10.67 -7.59
C PRO A 97 1.11 -9.38 -7.96
N SER A 98 1.63 -8.63 -8.93
CA SER A 98 0.94 -7.46 -9.48
C SER A 98 -0.45 -7.88 -9.92
N SER A 99 -1.49 -7.37 -9.26
CA SER A 99 -2.87 -7.63 -9.61
C SER A 99 -3.13 -7.18 -11.05
N SER A 100 -3.80 -8.00 -11.85
CA SER A 100 -4.29 -7.62 -13.19
C SER A 100 -5.42 -6.59 -13.14
N LEU A 101 -5.98 -6.35 -11.95
CA LEU A 101 -7.07 -5.43 -11.70
C LEU A 101 -6.64 -3.98 -11.91
N THR A 102 -7.45 -3.26 -12.68
CA THR A 102 -7.33 -1.84 -12.96
C THR A 102 -8.12 -1.01 -11.94
N PRO A 103 -7.83 0.29 -11.79
CA PRO A 103 -8.66 1.19 -10.98
C PRO A 103 -10.14 1.18 -11.38
N GLU A 104 -10.43 1.03 -12.67
CA GLU A 104 -11.80 1.01 -13.20
C GLU A 104 -12.58 -0.22 -12.71
N ASP A 105 -11.92 -1.38 -12.61
CA ASP A 105 -12.52 -2.60 -12.06
C ASP A 105 -12.96 -2.42 -10.60
N PHE A 106 -12.21 -1.61 -9.84
CA PHE A 106 -12.59 -1.28 -8.47
C PHE A 106 -13.78 -0.30 -8.45
N ILE A 107 -13.73 0.76 -9.25
CA ILE A 107 -14.80 1.78 -9.28
C ILE A 107 -16.15 1.11 -9.62
N THR A 108 -16.19 0.41 -10.75
CA THR A 108 -17.40 -0.28 -11.26
C THR A 108 -17.96 -1.24 -10.21
N PHE A 109 -17.14 -2.15 -9.69
CA PHE A 109 -17.59 -3.12 -8.67
C PHE A 109 -18.17 -2.46 -7.42
N PHE A 110 -17.52 -1.40 -6.90
CA PHE A 110 -17.98 -0.77 -5.66
C PHE A 110 -19.22 0.11 -5.87
N GLU A 111 -19.37 0.76 -7.03
CA GLU A 111 -20.59 1.48 -7.40
C GLU A 111 -21.78 0.53 -7.53
N GLU A 112 -21.62 -0.58 -8.26
CA GLU A 112 -22.65 -1.62 -8.41
C GLU A 112 -23.05 -2.20 -7.05
N LYS A 113 -22.06 -2.50 -6.19
CA LYS A 113 -22.32 -3.01 -4.85
C LYS A 113 -23.12 -2.04 -4.00
N VAL A 114 -22.81 -0.74 -4.05
CA VAL A 114 -23.56 0.31 -3.35
C VAL A 114 -24.99 0.41 -3.91
N ALA A 115 -25.15 0.36 -5.23
CA ALA A 115 -26.46 0.39 -5.88
C ALA A 115 -27.33 -0.82 -5.45
N ALA A 116 -26.76 -2.02 -5.44
CA ALA A 116 -27.43 -3.23 -4.99
C ALA A 116 -27.87 -3.13 -3.52
N VAL A 117 -26.98 -2.65 -2.63
CA VAL A 117 -27.31 -2.41 -1.22
C VAL A 117 -28.46 -1.41 -1.08
N ARG A 118 -28.42 -0.28 -1.81
CA ARG A 118 -29.51 0.71 -1.79
C ARG A 118 -30.85 0.11 -2.22
N GLN A 119 -30.85 -0.76 -3.23
CA GLN A 119 -32.05 -1.43 -3.70
C GLN A 119 -32.70 -2.33 -2.63
N THR A 120 -31.91 -2.93 -1.73
CA THR A 120 -32.46 -3.73 -0.61
C THR A 120 -33.28 -2.91 0.38
N PHE A 121 -33.01 -1.60 0.50
CA PHE A 121 -33.72 -0.71 1.42
C PHE A 121 -34.95 -0.05 0.81
N SER A 122 -35.09 -0.02 -0.51
CA SER A 122 -36.22 0.65 -1.19
C SER A 122 -37.57 -0.05 -1.01
N SER A 123 -37.61 -1.26 -0.45
CA SER A 123 -38.82 -2.07 -0.27
C SER A 123 -39.46 -1.95 1.12
N VAL A 124 -38.95 -1.10 2.02
CA VAL A 124 -39.51 -0.97 3.37
C VAL A 124 -40.80 -0.14 3.29
N PRO A 125 -41.97 -0.68 3.70
CA PRO A 125 -43.20 0.11 3.81
C PRO A 125 -42.96 1.28 4.76
N SER A 126 -43.54 2.44 4.43
CA SER A 126 -43.53 3.63 5.30
C SER A 126 -43.82 3.23 6.75
N PRO A 127 -43.00 3.65 7.73
CA PRO A 127 -43.25 3.32 9.12
C PRO A 127 -44.66 3.78 9.52
N PRO A 128 -45.36 3.05 10.42
CA PRO A 128 -46.67 3.47 10.90
C PRO A 128 -46.58 4.89 11.47
N ALA A 129 -47.61 5.71 11.22
CA ALA A 129 -47.66 7.16 11.47
C ALA A 129 -47.45 7.62 12.93
N ASN A 130 -47.06 6.72 13.85
CA ASN A 130 -46.88 6.97 15.28
C ASN A 130 -45.44 6.80 15.77
N VAL A 131 -44.44 6.85 14.87
CA VAL A 131 -43.04 6.92 15.29
C VAL A 131 -42.79 8.30 15.88
N HIS A 132 -42.37 8.33 17.14
CA HIS A 132 -41.94 9.51 17.90
C HIS A 132 -41.39 10.61 17.00
N SER A 133 -42.00 11.79 17.06
CA SER A 133 -41.44 13.01 16.49
C SER A 133 -39.97 13.10 16.92
N PRO A 134 -39.01 13.24 15.99
CA PRO A 134 -37.61 13.35 16.36
C PRO A 134 -37.52 14.53 17.32
N THR A 135 -37.03 14.28 18.54
CA THR A 135 -36.80 15.31 19.53
C THR A 135 -35.99 16.43 18.86
N SER A 136 -36.51 17.65 18.91
CA SER A 136 -36.04 18.85 18.20
C SER A 136 -34.66 19.36 18.64
N ASN A 137 -33.77 18.48 19.07
CA ASN A 137 -32.41 18.81 19.46
C ASN A 137 -31.58 18.99 18.19
N SER A 138 -31.80 20.11 17.52
CA SER A 138 -30.99 20.54 16.38
C SER A 138 -29.72 21.21 16.91
N LEU A 139 -28.57 20.73 16.47
CA LEU A 139 -27.28 21.35 16.76
C LEU A 139 -27.15 22.58 15.83
N THR A 140 -27.43 23.77 16.36
CA THR A 140 -27.53 25.00 15.58
C THR A 140 -26.20 25.72 15.39
N SER A 141 -25.21 25.45 16.25
CA SER A 141 -23.89 26.06 16.18
C SER A 141 -22.82 25.21 16.87
N PHE A 142 -21.58 25.39 16.43
CA PHE A 142 -20.41 24.84 17.08
C PHE A 142 -19.72 25.93 17.92
N SER A 143 -19.26 25.58 19.11
CA SER A 143 -18.37 26.44 19.88
C SER A 143 -17.00 26.49 19.21
N PRO A 144 -16.37 27.68 19.06
CA PRO A 144 -15.00 27.77 18.62
C PRO A 144 -14.06 26.99 19.54
N LEU A 145 -13.09 26.31 18.96
CA LEU A 145 -12.01 25.64 19.69
C LEU A 145 -10.92 26.65 20.04
N SER A 146 -10.37 26.53 21.24
CA SER A 146 -9.19 27.25 21.68
C SER A 146 -7.93 26.73 20.97
N SER A 147 -6.89 27.56 20.90
CA SER A 147 -5.62 27.15 20.31
C SER A 147 -4.98 25.97 21.04
N ASP A 148 -5.14 25.87 22.36
CA ASP A 148 -4.61 24.75 23.14
C ASP A 148 -5.32 23.43 22.83
N GLU A 149 -6.65 23.45 22.68
CA GLU A 149 -7.44 22.28 22.25
C GLU A 149 -7.01 21.82 20.85
N ILE A 150 -6.84 22.75 19.93
CA ILE A 150 -6.40 22.44 18.56
C ILE A 150 -4.99 21.85 18.56
N LEU A 151 -4.07 22.44 19.32
CA LEU A 151 -2.70 21.93 19.43
C LEU A 151 -2.69 20.52 20.04
N GLN A 152 -3.51 20.29 21.07
CA GLN A 152 -3.65 18.98 21.69
C GLN A 152 -4.16 17.95 20.67
N LEU A 153 -5.22 18.26 19.92
CA LEU A 153 -5.76 17.37 18.89
C LEU A 153 -4.72 17.02 17.83
N LEU A 154 -3.98 18.01 17.34
CA LEU A 154 -2.93 17.82 16.34
C LEU A 154 -1.79 16.94 16.85
N THR A 155 -1.37 17.14 18.10
CA THR A 155 -0.24 16.40 18.69
C THR A 155 -0.62 14.99 19.16
N SER A 156 -1.88 14.76 19.55
CA SER A 156 -2.38 13.42 19.91
C SER A 156 -2.75 12.55 18.70
N SER A 157 -2.90 13.16 17.53
CA SER A 157 -3.30 12.45 16.31
C SER A 157 -2.21 11.50 15.82
N ASN A 158 -2.63 10.38 15.23
CA ASN A 158 -1.69 9.45 14.61
C ASN A 158 -0.97 10.13 13.44
N PRO A 159 0.35 9.93 13.26
CA PRO A 159 1.17 10.54 12.20
C PRO A 159 0.88 9.94 10.80
N THR A 160 -0.39 9.79 10.42
CA THR A 160 -0.79 9.26 9.11
C THR A 160 -0.58 10.31 8.02
N THR A 161 -0.02 9.89 6.88
CA THR A 161 0.20 10.78 5.74
C THR A 161 -0.66 10.33 4.56
N CYS A 162 -1.40 11.26 3.97
CA CYS A 162 -2.03 11.03 2.68
C CYS A 162 -1.09 11.51 1.56
N PRO A 163 -1.00 10.78 0.43
CA PRO A 163 -0.16 11.19 -0.70
C PRO A 163 -0.56 12.51 -1.38
N LEU A 164 -1.72 13.06 -1.03
CA LEU A 164 -2.18 14.38 -1.48
C LEU A 164 -1.74 15.51 -0.55
N ASP A 165 -1.10 15.18 0.58
CA ASP A 165 -0.70 16.16 1.58
C ASP A 165 0.50 16.97 1.07
N PRO A 166 0.53 18.30 1.31
CA PRO A 166 1.66 19.13 0.89
C PRO A 166 2.94 18.78 1.67
N ILE A 167 2.80 18.30 2.91
CA ILE A 167 3.89 17.83 3.76
C ILE A 167 3.46 16.61 4.57
N PRO A 168 4.39 15.71 4.94
CA PRO A 168 4.08 14.59 5.83
C PRO A 168 3.54 15.07 7.18
N PHE A 169 2.53 14.38 7.72
CA PHE A 169 1.87 14.84 8.94
C PHE A 169 2.79 14.80 10.17
N ALA A 170 3.73 13.85 10.24
CA ALA A 170 4.73 13.84 11.30
C ALA A 170 5.56 15.13 11.32
N LEU A 171 5.91 15.67 10.15
CA LEU A 171 6.61 16.96 10.04
C LEU A 171 5.68 18.12 10.37
N PHE A 172 4.42 18.05 9.93
CA PHE A 172 3.40 19.03 10.31
C PHE A 172 3.26 19.13 11.83
N GLN A 173 3.27 18.01 12.55
CA GLN A 173 3.21 17.98 14.02
C GLN A 173 4.39 18.70 14.68
N THR A 174 5.61 18.59 14.13
CA THR A 174 6.78 19.26 14.72
C THR A 174 6.73 20.77 14.57
N ILE A 175 6.07 21.28 13.52
CA ILE A 175 5.89 22.71 13.26
C ILE A 175 4.50 23.23 13.64
N ALA A 176 3.66 22.39 14.27
CA ALA A 176 2.24 22.70 14.50
C ALA A 176 2.05 23.96 15.35
N ARG A 177 2.96 24.24 16.30
CA ARG A 177 2.92 25.44 17.14
C ARG A 177 3.07 26.73 16.31
N ASP A 178 3.97 26.73 15.34
CA ASP A 178 4.21 27.89 14.49
C ASP A 178 3.03 28.14 13.52
N LEU A 179 2.34 27.07 13.13
CA LEU A 179 1.17 27.12 12.25
C LEU A 179 -0.16 27.32 13.00
N LEU A 180 -0.15 27.24 14.33
CA LEU A 180 -1.35 27.19 15.17
C LEU A 180 -2.31 28.37 14.95
N PRO A 181 -1.85 29.63 14.80
CA PRO A 181 -2.76 30.75 14.55
C PRO A 181 -3.57 30.58 13.26
N PHE A 182 -2.92 30.10 12.19
CA PHE A 182 -3.55 29.90 10.89
C PHE A 182 -4.53 28.73 10.91
N ILE A 183 -4.12 27.62 11.53
CA ILE A 183 -4.97 26.43 11.67
C ILE A 183 -6.21 26.74 12.51
N SER A 184 -6.04 27.49 13.59
CA SER A 184 -7.15 27.90 14.47
C SER A 184 -8.22 28.69 13.72
N VAL A 185 -7.79 29.65 12.89
CA VAL A 185 -8.70 30.44 12.04
C VAL A 185 -9.43 29.53 11.05
N ILE A 186 -8.72 28.62 10.38
CA ILE A 186 -9.30 27.70 9.40
C ILE A 186 -10.38 26.81 10.03
N ILE A 187 -10.07 26.16 11.16
CA ILE A 187 -10.99 25.25 11.84
C ILE A 187 -12.21 26.00 12.36
N ASN A 188 -12.03 27.11 13.07
CA ASN A 188 -13.13 27.85 13.67
C ASN A 188 -14.02 28.52 12.62
N ASN A 189 -13.46 28.99 11.50
CA ASN A 189 -14.26 29.47 10.37
C ASN A 189 -15.05 28.33 9.72
N SER A 190 -14.47 27.13 9.59
CA SER A 190 -15.19 25.97 9.06
C SER A 190 -16.35 25.56 9.96
N LEU A 191 -16.14 25.50 11.27
CA LEU A 191 -17.15 25.17 12.26
C LEU A 191 -18.29 26.21 12.31
N SER A 192 -17.95 27.51 12.31
CA SER A 192 -18.94 28.58 12.39
C SER A 192 -19.77 28.76 11.11
N SER A 193 -19.14 28.57 9.93
CA SER A 193 -19.84 28.68 8.64
C SER A 193 -20.52 27.38 8.21
N GLY A 194 -20.19 26.25 8.83
CA GLY A 194 -20.59 24.93 8.36
C GLY A 194 -19.98 24.53 7.02
N TYR A 195 -18.96 25.26 6.54
CA TYR A 195 -18.32 25.02 5.25
C TYR A 195 -16.94 24.37 5.41
N MET A 196 -16.74 23.22 4.77
CA MET A 196 -15.45 22.54 4.72
C MET A 196 -14.81 22.70 3.33
N PRO A 197 -13.60 23.25 3.22
CA PRO A 197 -12.88 23.33 1.95
C PRO A 197 -12.76 21.97 1.26
N THR A 198 -12.95 21.96 -0.06
CA THR A 198 -12.87 20.73 -0.87
C THR A 198 -11.50 20.05 -0.77
N ALA A 199 -10.43 20.82 -0.59
CA ALA A 199 -9.08 20.31 -0.36
C ALA A 199 -9.00 19.38 0.87
N PHE A 200 -9.73 19.68 1.95
CA PHE A 200 -9.80 18.84 3.15
C PHE A 200 -10.82 17.71 3.01
N ASN A 201 -11.77 17.82 2.08
CA ASN A 201 -12.74 16.77 1.82
C ASN A 201 -12.23 15.70 0.83
N THR A 202 -11.21 16.02 0.05
CA THR A 202 -10.65 15.13 -0.97
C THR A 202 -9.82 14.01 -0.33
N ALA A 203 -10.07 12.78 -0.75
CA ALA A 203 -9.37 11.60 -0.26
C ALA A 203 -8.68 10.87 -1.41
N ARG A 204 -7.55 10.23 -1.11
CA ARG A 204 -7.02 9.18 -1.97
C ARG A 204 -7.62 7.85 -1.54
N VAL A 205 -8.40 7.24 -2.42
CA VAL A 205 -8.96 5.90 -2.20
C VAL A 205 -7.92 4.85 -2.58
N VAL A 206 -7.63 3.93 -1.66
CA VAL A 206 -6.67 2.84 -1.87
C VAL A 206 -7.36 1.49 -1.65
N PRO A 207 -7.37 0.60 -2.65
CA PRO A 207 -7.82 -0.77 -2.47
C PRO A 207 -6.75 -1.56 -1.70
N ILE A 208 -7.14 -2.14 -0.56
CA ILE A 208 -6.28 -2.98 0.27
C ILE A 208 -6.91 -4.36 0.40
N LEU A 209 -6.12 -5.42 0.24
CA LEU A 209 -6.59 -6.78 0.49
C LEU A 209 -7.11 -6.92 1.92
N LYS A 210 -8.26 -7.58 2.08
CA LYS A 210 -8.85 -7.88 3.40
C LYS A 210 -7.92 -8.77 4.22
N LYS A 211 -7.25 -9.73 3.59
CA LYS A 211 -6.25 -10.63 4.17
C LYS A 211 -5.18 -10.92 3.12
N ALA A 212 -3.92 -11.06 3.55
CA ALA A 212 -2.79 -11.31 2.64
C ALA A 212 -2.89 -12.65 1.89
N THR A 213 -3.63 -13.63 2.44
CA THR A 213 -3.81 -14.97 1.85
C THR A 213 -4.91 -15.05 0.81
N LEU A 214 -5.68 -13.96 0.61
CA LEU A 214 -6.77 -13.94 -0.37
C LEU A 214 -6.24 -13.68 -1.77
N ASP A 215 -6.97 -14.18 -2.76
CA ASP A 215 -6.65 -14.00 -4.16
C ASP A 215 -6.70 -12.51 -4.57
N SER A 216 -5.57 -11.99 -5.02
CA SER A 216 -5.37 -10.61 -5.48
C SER A 216 -5.96 -10.32 -6.85
N SER A 217 -6.44 -11.34 -7.57
CA SER A 217 -7.14 -11.16 -8.85
C SER A 217 -8.65 -10.93 -8.69
N SER A 218 -9.20 -11.13 -7.48
CA SER A 218 -10.63 -10.91 -7.21
C SER A 218 -10.88 -9.59 -6.48
N VAL A 219 -11.63 -8.68 -7.12
CA VAL A 219 -12.01 -7.36 -6.55
C VAL A 219 -12.76 -7.51 -5.21
N THR A 220 -13.53 -8.59 -5.05
CA THR A 220 -14.32 -8.86 -3.84
C THR A 220 -13.47 -9.02 -2.57
N ASN A 221 -12.19 -9.38 -2.73
CA ASN A 221 -11.23 -9.58 -1.63
C ASN A 221 -10.62 -8.27 -1.12
N TYR A 222 -10.95 -7.14 -1.75
CA TYR A 222 -10.45 -5.83 -1.37
C TYR A 222 -11.44 -5.05 -0.51
N ARG A 223 -10.91 -4.13 0.28
CA ARG A 223 -11.61 -3.05 0.95
C ARG A 223 -11.01 -1.73 0.50
N LEU A 224 -11.87 -0.75 0.22
CA LEU A 224 -11.42 0.61 -0.06
C LEU A 224 -11.13 1.33 1.24
N VAL A 225 -9.95 1.94 1.33
CA VAL A 225 -9.56 2.80 2.45
C VAL A 225 -9.37 4.21 1.91
N SER A 226 -10.10 5.17 2.47
CA SER A 226 -9.97 6.58 2.14
C SER A 226 -8.87 7.20 2.98
N LEU A 227 -7.76 7.57 2.35
CA LEU A 227 -6.68 8.33 2.97
C LEU A 227 -7.03 9.82 2.85
N LEU A 228 -7.26 10.46 3.99
CA LEU A 228 -7.69 11.85 4.11
C LEU A 228 -6.57 12.72 4.69
N PHE A 229 -6.67 14.02 4.46
CA PHE A 229 -5.83 14.98 5.17
C PHE A 229 -6.14 14.93 6.69
N PRO A 230 -5.12 14.95 7.58
CA PRO A 230 -5.30 14.66 9.01
C PRO A 230 -6.16 15.67 9.79
N LEU A 231 -6.33 16.89 9.29
CA LEU A 231 -7.20 17.91 9.87
C LEU A 231 -8.72 17.59 9.78
N LYS A 232 -9.06 16.39 9.33
CA LYS A 232 -10.44 15.89 9.20
C LYS A 232 -10.81 14.78 10.20
N SER A 233 -9.88 14.27 11.03
CA SER A 233 -10.28 13.22 11.98
C SER A 233 -11.09 13.82 13.14
N PRO A 234 -12.34 13.36 13.37
CA PRO A 234 -13.05 13.65 14.61
C PRO A 234 -12.40 12.98 15.81
#